data_AF-A0A9E3YNN3-F1
#
_entry.id   AF-A0A9E3YNN3-F1
#
_cell.length_a   1.000
_cell.length_b   1.000
_cell.length_c   1.000
_cell.angle_alpha   90.00
_cell.angle_beta   90.00
_cell.angle_gamma   90.00
#
_symmetry.space_group_name_H-M   'P 1'
#
loop_
_entity.id
_entity.type
_entity.pdbx_description
1 polymer ?
#
loop_
_entity_poly.entity_id
_entity_poly.type
_entity_poly.pdbx_seq_one_letter_code
_entity_poly.pdbx_strand_id
1 'polypeptide(L)'
;MTWWQILALPRAHWARHRLGILATLAAILLAVVYPSDLPAYRAAPHDPGTPLVRATENGLRHLNTVAAIAVPLVLRDATGLRQLAMATIAGLVATHGPKRLLDGVVVGGTRLGERPYGPLSHHNMPSGHTALASAAMGFLGRRYGWGWLALTLPVTVLTMWARLMENAHTNSAVIAGGLIGLLVTALFVTRRKVSSTGSNTPPTAC
;
A
#
# COMPACT_ATOMS: atom_id res chain seq x y z
N MET A 1 -11.79 3.66 19.52
CA MET A 1 -10.65 2.83 19.97
C MET A 1 -9.54 3.72 20.46
N THR A 2 -8.93 3.44 21.61
CA THR A 2 -7.74 4.16 22.11
C THR A 2 -6.47 3.77 21.33
N TRP A 3 -5.37 4.51 21.51
CA TRP A 3 -4.09 4.19 20.88
C TRP A 3 -3.56 2.80 21.25
N TRP A 4 -3.67 2.42 22.52
CA TRP A 4 -3.29 1.08 23.00
C TRP A 4 -4.07 -0.04 22.33
N GLN A 5 -5.37 0.17 22.10
CA GLN A 5 -6.20 -0.80 21.38
C GLN A 5 -5.76 -0.94 19.92
N ILE A 6 -5.33 0.14 19.27
CA ILE A 6 -4.81 0.11 17.89
C ILE A 6 -3.46 -0.63 17.85
N LEU A 7 -2.55 -0.35 18.79
CA LEU A 7 -1.25 -1.03 18.89
C LEU A 7 -1.39 -2.53 19.18
N ALA A 8 -2.48 -2.96 19.81
CA ALA A 8 -2.77 -4.37 20.04
C ALA A 8 -3.39 -5.09 18.83
N LEU A 9 -3.87 -4.35 17.80
CA LEU A 9 -4.52 -4.95 16.63
C LEU A 9 -3.65 -5.96 15.88
N PRO A 10 -2.34 -5.73 15.64
CA PRO A 10 -1.51 -6.71 14.96
C PRO A 10 -1.51 -8.08 15.65
N ARG A 11 -1.45 -8.11 16.99
CA ARG A 11 -1.51 -9.36 17.76
C ARG A 11 -2.87 -10.05 17.62
N ALA A 12 -3.96 -9.28 17.69
CA ALA A 12 -5.31 -9.83 17.52
C ALA A 12 -5.56 -10.35 16.10
N HIS A 13 -5.08 -9.62 15.08
CA HIS A 13 -5.18 -10.02 13.68
C HIS A 13 -4.27 -11.20 13.36
N TRP A 14 -3.08 -11.28 13.97
CA TRP A 14 -2.22 -12.46 13.90
C TRP A 14 -2.93 -13.71 14.39
N ALA A 15 -3.54 -13.67 15.58
CA ALA A 15 -4.23 -14.82 16.14
C ALA A 15 -5.35 -15.36 15.22
N ARG A 16 -6.02 -14.49 14.46
CA ARG A 16 -7.13 -14.86 13.57
C ARG A 16 -6.72 -15.15 12.13
N HIS A 17 -5.67 -14.50 11.63
CA HIS A 17 -5.32 -14.46 10.20
C HIS A 17 -3.85 -14.78 9.91
N ARG A 18 -3.17 -15.50 10.82
CA ARG A 18 -1.74 -15.86 10.72
C ARG A 18 -1.32 -16.36 9.34
N LEU A 19 -2.11 -17.25 8.72
CA LEU A 19 -1.77 -17.82 7.41
C LEU A 19 -1.76 -16.76 6.31
N GLY A 20 -2.76 -15.88 6.26
CA GLY A 20 -2.81 -14.79 5.28
C GLY A 20 -1.71 -13.75 5.49
N ILE A 21 -1.37 -13.45 6.75
CA ILE A 21 -0.25 -12.56 7.09
C ILE A 21 1.08 -13.19 6.66
N LEU A 22 1.31 -14.46 6.99
CA LEU A 22 2.51 -15.20 6.59
C LEU A 22 2.64 -15.31 5.07
N ALA A 23 1.55 -15.61 4.36
CA ALA A 23 1.55 -15.67 2.90
C ALA A 23 1.89 -14.30 2.28
N THR A 24 1.35 -13.21 2.83
CA THR A 24 1.64 -11.85 2.37
C THR A 24 3.08 -11.45 2.66
N LEU A 25 3.61 -11.79 3.85
CA LEU A 25 5.02 -11.58 4.19
C LEU A 25 5.94 -12.38 3.26
N ALA A 26 5.61 -13.64 2.99
CA ALA A 26 6.37 -14.47 2.04
C ALA A 26 6.35 -13.86 0.63
N ALA A 27 5.19 -13.39 0.15
CA ALA A 27 5.08 -12.71 -1.14
C ALA A 27 5.89 -11.42 -1.19
N ILE A 28 5.90 -10.62 -0.11
CA ILE A 28 6.77 -9.43 0.01
C ILE A 28 8.23 -9.84 -0.06
N LEU A 29 8.65 -10.86 0.69
CA LEU A 29 10.04 -11.33 0.68
C LEU A 29 10.47 -11.82 -0.70
N LEU A 30 9.63 -12.64 -1.36
CA LEU A 30 9.86 -13.11 -2.72
C LEU A 30 10.00 -11.95 -3.70
N ALA A 31 9.12 -10.94 -3.63
CA ALA A 31 9.22 -9.75 -4.46
C ALA A 31 10.49 -8.94 -4.14
N VAL A 32 10.86 -8.79 -2.88
CA VAL A 32 12.04 -8.03 -2.44
C VAL A 32 13.33 -8.66 -2.94
N VAL A 33 13.47 -10.00 -2.85
CA VAL A 33 14.69 -10.71 -3.26
C VAL A 33 14.72 -11.08 -4.73
N TYR A 34 13.66 -10.77 -5.49
CA TYR A 34 13.58 -11.12 -6.91
C TYR A 34 14.66 -10.36 -7.73
N PRO A 35 15.63 -11.07 -8.33
CA PRO A 35 16.67 -10.45 -9.13
C PRO A 35 16.07 -9.92 -10.43
N SER A 36 15.80 -8.62 -10.45
CA SER A 36 15.18 -7.98 -11.62
C SER A 36 16.23 -7.83 -12.73
N ASP A 37 15.83 -8.12 -13.97
CA ASP A 37 16.68 -7.99 -15.15
C ASP A 37 16.83 -6.51 -15.56
N LEU A 38 17.66 -5.79 -14.82
CA LEU A 38 17.97 -4.38 -15.10
C LEU A 38 18.53 -4.14 -16.51
N PRO A 39 19.39 -5.01 -17.08
CA PRO A 39 19.75 -4.92 -18.49
C PRO A 39 18.56 -4.86 -19.45
N ALA A 40 17.53 -5.71 -19.27
CA ALA A 40 16.34 -5.68 -20.12
C ALA A 40 15.58 -4.34 -20.03
N TYR A 41 15.43 -3.78 -18.82
CA TYR A 41 14.82 -2.45 -18.67
C TYR A 41 15.60 -1.35 -19.39
N ARG A 42 16.93 -1.43 -19.42
CA ARG A 42 17.78 -0.43 -20.09
C ARG A 42 17.85 -0.63 -21.60
N ALA A 43 17.68 -1.86 -22.08
CA ALA A 43 17.64 -2.16 -23.51
C ALA A 43 16.36 -1.62 -24.17
N ALA A 44 15.25 -1.59 -23.43
CA ALA A 44 13.97 -1.07 -23.89
C ALA A 44 13.34 -0.16 -22.81
N PRO A 45 13.90 1.05 -22.59
CA PRO A 45 13.38 1.95 -21.58
C PRO A 45 11.98 2.40 -21.97
N HIS A 46 11.09 2.48 -20.98
CA HIS A 46 9.75 3.01 -21.21
C HIS A 46 9.79 4.50 -21.50
N ASP A 47 8.89 4.98 -22.36
CA ASP A 47 8.71 6.41 -22.61
C ASP A 47 7.65 6.97 -21.62
N PRO A 48 8.04 7.81 -20.65
CA PRO A 48 7.10 8.48 -19.75
C PRO A 48 6.22 9.53 -20.45
N GLY A 49 6.50 9.79 -21.74
CA GLY A 49 5.86 10.78 -22.60
C GLY A 49 4.35 10.67 -22.79
N THR A 50 3.69 9.62 -22.29
CA THR A 50 2.24 9.49 -22.42
C THR A 50 1.50 10.49 -21.51
N PRO A 51 0.43 11.16 -21.98
CA PRO A 51 -0.34 12.10 -21.17
C PRO A 51 -0.90 11.46 -19.88
N LEU A 52 -1.28 10.19 -19.93
CA LEU A 52 -1.83 9.47 -18.79
C LEU A 52 -0.79 9.23 -17.68
N VAL A 53 0.46 8.88 -18.02
CA VAL A 53 1.54 8.70 -17.04
C VAL A 53 1.81 10.02 -16.33
N ARG A 54 1.98 11.12 -17.09
CA ARG A 54 2.16 12.46 -16.51
C ARG A 54 1.00 12.91 -15.65
N ALA A 55 -0.25 12.72 -16.10
CA ALA A 55 -1.43 13.06 -15.31
C ALA A 55 -1.50 12.25 -14.02
N THR A 56 -1.07 10.99 -14.07
CA THR A 56 -1.03 10.12 -12.89
C THR A 56 0.02 10.57 -11.88
N GLU A 57 1.23 10.86 -12.35
CA GLU A 57 2.34 11.32 -11.51
C GLU A 57 2.09 12.71 -10.91
N ASN A 58 1.48 13.62 -11.67
CA ASN A 58 1.26 14.98 -11.21
C ASN A 58 -0.01 15.12 -10.35
N GLY A 59 -0.99 14.23 -10.50
CA GLY A 59 -2.31 14.40 -9.90
C GLY A 59 -2.95 13.11 -9.39
N LEU A 60 -3.30 12.18 -10.29
CA LEU A 60 -4.23 11.09 -9.95
C LEU A 60 -3.75 10.24 -8.78
N ARG A 61 -2.44 10.00 -8.65
CA ARG A 61 -1.88 9.19 -7.55
C ARG A 61 -2.23 9.74 -6.16
N HIS A 62 -2.53 11.04 -6.03
CA HIS A 62 -2.86 11.67 -4.76
C HIS A 62 -4.33 11.48 -4.36
N LEU A 63 -5.22 11.10 -5.28
CA LEU A 63 -6.66 10.98 -5.01
C LEU A 63 -6.96 10.01 -3.88
N ASN A 64 -6.30 8.84 -3.84
CA ASN A 64 -6.49 7.87 -2.77
C ASN A 64 -6.09 8.46 -1.41
N THR A 65 -4.97 9.19 -1.34
CA THR A 65 -4.49 9.80 -0.10
C THR A 65 -5.43 10.90 0.39
N VAL A 66 -5.89 11.76 -0.53
CA VAL A 66 -6.88 12.80 -0.23
C VAL A 66 -8.16 12.17 0.28
N ALA A 67 -8.68 11.13 -0.38
CA ALA A 67 -9.87 10.43 0.08
C ALA A 67 -9.66 9.77 1.45
N ALA A 68 -8.50 9.14 1.69
CA ALA A 68 -8.19 8.50 2.96
C ALA A 68 -8.21 9.49 4.14
N ILE A 69 -7.87 10.75 3.90
CA ILE A 69 -7.93 11.81 4.91
C ILE A 69 -9.34 12.43 4.97
N ALA A 70 -9.91 12.79 3.82
CA ALA A 70 -11.17 13.52 3.73
C ALA A 70 -12.37 12.72 4.26
N VAL A 71 -12.47 11.43 3.90
CA VAL A 71 -13.60 10.57 4.31
C VAL A 71 -13.76 10.48 5.83
N PRO A 72 -12.72 10.13 6.63
CA PRO A 72 -12.86 10.14 8.09
C PRO A 72 -13.20 11.51 8.65
N LEU A 73 -12.70 12.61 8.07
CA LEU A 73 -13.02 13.96 8.54
C LEU A 73 -14.50 14.29 8.32
N VAL A 74 -14.99 14.08 7.10
CA VAL A 74 -16.40 14.31 6.72
C VAL A 74 -17.33 13.44 7.56
N LEU A 75 -16.96 12.18 7.77
CA LEU A 75 -17.76 11.23 8.56
C LEU A 75 -17.54 11.36 10.09
N ARG A 76 -16.73 12.32 10.52
CA ARG A 76 -16.34 12.57 11.92
C ARG A 76 -15.84 11.29 12.63
N ASP A 77 -15.10 10.45 11.91
CA ASP A 77 -14.58 9.18 12.40
C ASP A 77 -13.19 9.35 13.05
N ALA A 78 -13.19 9.82 14.30
CA ALA A 78 -11.96 9.98 15.08
C ALA A 78 -11.21 8.65 15.32
N THR A 79 -11.89 7.50 15.26
CA THR A 79 -11.20 6.20 15.29
C THR A 79 -10.48 5.94 13.96
N GLY A 80 -11.15 6.22 12.85
CA GLY A 80 -10.57 6.17 11.51
C GLY A 80 -9.31 7.03 11.38
N LEU A 81 -9.34 8.28 11.87
CA LEU A 81 -8.16 9.17 11.84
C LEU A 81 -6.97 8.61 12.63
N ARG A 82 -7.20 8.02 13.81
CA ARG A 82 -6.13 7.40 14.60
C ARG A 82 -5.56 6.15 13.95
N GLN A 83 -6.43 5.32 13.36
CA GLN A 83 -5.99 4.13 12.61
C GLN A 83 -5.22 4.53 11.35
N LEU A 84 -5.65 5.57 10.65
CA LEU A 84 -4.93 6.14 9.51
C LEU A 84 -3.55 6.64 9.93
N ALA A 85 -3.46 7.43 11.01
CA ALA A 85 -2.19 7.94 11.51
C ALA A 85 -1.22 6.80 11.86
N MET A 86 -1.69 5.76 12.58
CA MET A 86 -0.87 4.59 12.91
C MET A 86 -0.44 3.82 11.66
N ALA A 87 -1.36 3.58 10.72
CA ALA A 87 -1.04 2.91 9.46
C ALA A 87 -0.02 3.72 8.62
N THR A 88 -0.11 5.05 8.62
CA THR A 88 0.87 5.91 7.94
C THR A 88 2.25 5.78 8.58
N ILE A 89 2.36 5.84 9.91
CA ILE A 89 3.64 5.67 10.62
C ILE A 89 4.24 4.30 10.32
N ALA A 90 3.45 3.23 10.48
CA ALA A 90 3.89 1.87 10.20
C ALA A 90 4.29 1.69 8.72
N GLY A 91 3.55 2.28 7.79
CA GLY A 91 3.85 2.27 6.36
C GLY A 91 5.13 3.01 6.00
N LEU A 92 5.39 4.16 6.62
CA LEU A 92 6.64 4.91 6.45
C LEU A 92 7.83 4.08 6.92
N VAL A 93 7.75 3.45 8.09
CA VAL A 93 8.81 2.56 8.60
C VAL A 93 8.99 1.35 7.66
N ALA A 94 7.89 0.70 7.28
CA ALA A 94 7.91 -0.50 6.43
C ALA A 94 8.36 -0.23 4.98
N THR A 95 8.46 1.02 4.55
CA THR A 95 8.93 1.38 3.21
C THR A 95 10.32 2.01 3.24
N HIS A 96 10.53 3.03 4.09
CA HIS A 96 11.80 3.74 4.19
C HIS A 96 12.89 2.97 4.90
N GLY A 97 12.54 2.06 5.81
CA GLY A 97 13.50 1.15 6.45
C GLY A 97 14.13 0.20 5.43
N PRO A 98 13.34 -0.66 4.77
CA PRO A 98 13.85 -1.56 3.73
C PRO A 98 14.56 -0.81 2.60
N LYS A 99 14.07 0.36 2.19
CA LYS A 99 14.71 1.20 1.17
C LYS A 99 16.15 1.60 1.46
N ARG A 100 16.51 1.73 2.74
CA ARG A 100 17.90 2.01 3.16
C ARG A 100 18.69 0.72 3.33
N LEU A 101 18.07 -0.31 3.92
CA LEU A 101 18.73 -1.59 4.18
C LEU A 101 19.07 -2.37 2.91
N LEU A 102 18.22 -2.27 1.88
CA LEU A 102 18.34 -3.05 0.65
C LEU A 102 19.12 -2.31 -0.45
N ASP A 103 19.55 -1.07 -0.22
CA ASP A 103 20.08 -0.20 -1.27
C ASP A 103 21.36 -0.75 -1.92
N GLY A 104 22.23 -1.34 -1.11
CA GLY A 104 23.48 -1.97 -1.53
C GLY A 104 23.41 -3.49 -1.66
N VAL A 105 22.26 -4.12 -1.39
CA VAL A 105 22.15 -5.59 -1.39
C VAL A 105 22.15 -6.11 -2.83
N VAL A 106 22.97 -7.12 -3.10
CA VAL A 106 23.06 -7.78 -4.42
C VAL A 106 22.52 -9.20 -4.31
N VAL A 107 21.55 -9.53 -5.17
CA VAL A 107 20.98 -10.88 -5.28
C VAL A 107 21.01 -11.28 -6.76
N GLY A 108 21.59 -12.44 -7.06
CA GLY A 108 21.67 -12.94 -8.44
C GLY A 108 22.39 -11.99 -9.41
N GLY A 109 23.35 -11.21 -8.92
CA GLY A 109 24.07 -10.20 -9.72
C GLY A 109 23.34 -8.85 -9.85
N THR A 110 22.11 -8.73 -9.34
CA THR A 110 21.31 -7.50 -9.39
C THR A 110 21.37 -6.77 -8.06
N ARG A 111 21.74 -5.47 -8.07
CA ARG A 111 21.64 -4.61 -6.88
C ARG A 111 20.19 -4.17 -6.66
N LEU A 112 19.59 -4.57 -5.54
CA LEU A 112 18.16 -4.35 -5.26
C LEU A 112 17.78 -2.88 -5.13
N GLY A 113 18.72 -2.02 -4.71
CA GLY A 113 18.52 -0.56 -4.65
C GLY A 113 18.59 0.14 -5.99
N GLU A 114 19.09 -0.51 -7.03
CA GLU A 114 19.26 0.10 -8.33
C GLU A 114 17.93 0.19 -9.09
N ARG A 115 17.66 1.36 -9.66
CA ARG A 115 16.47 1.66 -10.46
C ARG A 115 16.72 1.45 -11.95
N PRO A 116 15.65 1.16 -12.72
CA PRO A 116 15.73 0.95 -14.16
C PRO A 116 16.40 2.08 -14.95
N TYR A 117 16.18 3.35 -14.57
CA TYR A 117 16.70 4.49 -15.33
C TYR A 117 18.24 4.62 -15.31
N GLY A 118 18.97 3.98 -14.39
CA GLY A 118 20.42 4.07 -14.42
C GLY A 118 21.18 3.37 -13.28
N PRO A 119 22.44 2.97 -13.53
CA PRO A 119 23.21 2.11 -12.61
C PRO A 119 23.66 2.79 -11.31
N LEU A 120 23.81 4.11 -11.31
CA LEU A 120 24.17 4.91 -10.13
C LEU A 120 22.94 5.31 -9.29
N SER A 121 21.76 4.82 -9.65
CA SER A 121 20.53 5.16 -8.93
C SER A 121 20.39 4.37 -7.63
N HIS A 122 19.57 4.90 -6.72
CA HIS A 122 19.38 4.34 -5.39
C HIS A 122 17.89 4.22 -5.06
N HIS A 123 17.62 3.45 -4.02
CA HIS A 123 16.32 3.38 -3.37
C HIS A 123 15.21 2.86 -4.30
N ASN A 124 15.48 1.82 -5.09
CA ASN A 124 14.46 1.14 -5.87
C ASN A 124 13.49 0.34 -4.98
N MET A 125 14.00 -0.55 -4.15
CA MET A 125 13.16 -1.49 -3.39
C MET A 125 12.78 -0.95 -2.00
N PRO A 126 11.50 -0.94 -1.56
CA PRO A 126 10.27 -1.01 -2.34
C PRO A 126 9.78 0.37 -2.84
N SER A 127 8.78 0.38 -3.72
CA SER A 127 8.12 1.60 -4.22
C SER A 127 7.25 2.27 -3.14
N GLY A 128 7.68 3.44 -2.66
CA GLY A 128 6.95 4.22 -1.65
C GLY A 128 5.62 4.80 -2.15
N HIS A 129 5.56 5.29 -3.40
CA HIS A 129 4.32 5.81 -4.00
C HIS A 129 3.26 4.72 -4.10
N THR A 130 3.67 3.52 -4.53
CA THR A 130 2.78 2.37 -4.61
C THR A 130 2.30 1.94 -3.22
N ALA A 131 3.20 1.89 -2.24
CA ALA A 131 2.84 1.55 -0.87
C ALA A 131 1.83 2.54 -0.26
N LEU A 132 2.02 3.84 -0.50
CA LEU A 132 1.09 4.87 -0.04
C LEU A 132 -0.29 4.74 -0.71
N ALA A 133 -0.33 4.62 -2.04
CA ALA A 133 -1.58 4.48 -2.79
C ALA A 133 -2.37 3.22 -2.37
N SER A 134 -1.65 2.10 -2.18
CA SER A 134 -2.20 0.84 -1.72
C SER A 134 -2.66 0.88 -0.26
N ALA A 135 -1.91 1.55 0.63
CA ALA A 135 -2.32 1.76 2.01
C ALA A 135 -3.58 2.65 2.09
N ALA A 136 -3.70 3.69 1.27
CA ALA A 136 -4.90 4.51 1.23
C ALA A 136 -6.12 3.70 0.74
N MET A 137 -5.96 2.90 -0.34
CA MET A 137 -6.98 1.97 -0.82
C MET A 137 -7.38 0.95 0.24
N GLY A 138 -6.41 0.31 0.89
CA GLY A 138 -6.62 -0.68 1.94
C GLY A 138 -7.32 -0.09 3.17
N PHE A 139 -6.93 1.12 3.59
CA PHE A 139 -7.59 1.84 4.67
C PHE A 139 -9.06 2.11 4.34
N LEU A 140 -9.33 2.73 3.18
CA LEU A 140 -10.68 3.09 2.79
C LEU A 140 -11.57 1.85 2.61
N GLY A 141 -11.07 0.83 1.92
CA GLY A 141 -11.78 -0.43 1.70
C GLY A 141 -12.09 -1.18 3.01
N ARG A 142 -11.10 -1.29 3.90
CA ARG A 142 -11.29 -1.98 5.20
C ARG A 142 -12.15 -1.20 6.16
N ARG A 143 -12.02 0.13 6.19
CA ARG A 143 -12.73 0.98 7.16
C ARG A 143 -14.16 1.26 6.74
N TYR A 144 -14.37 1.58 5.46
CA TYR A 144 -15.65 2.10 4.94
C TYR A 144 -16.33 1.17 3.93
N GLY A 145 -15.71 0.06 3.55
CA GLY A 145 -16.35 -1.02 2.78
C GLY A 145 -15.92 -1.12 1.32
N TRP A 146 -16.47 -2.11 0.61
CA TRP A 146 -15.98 -2.51 -0.71
C TRP A 146 -16.15 -1.50 -1.84
N GLY A 147 -17.17 -0.62 -1.78
CA GLY A 147 -17.32 0.44 -2.78
C GLY A 147 -16.09 1.36 -2.86
N TRP A 148 -15.47 1.63 -1.72
CA TRP A 148 -14.23 2.41 -1.67
C TRP A 148 -13.04 1.67 -2.27
N LEU A 149 -12.97 0.35 -2.14
CA LEU A 149 -11.93 -0.43 -2.80
C LEU A 149 -12.08 -0.34 -4.31
N ALA A 150 -13.30 -0.55 -4.83
CA ALA A 150 -13.57 -0.48 -6.26
C ALA A 150 -13.19 0.89 -6.85
N LEU A 151 -13.45 1.98 -6.11
CA LEU A 151 -13.09 3.33 -6.53
C LEU A 151 -11.58 3.60 -6.53
N THR A 152 -10.85 3.07 -5.54
CA THR A 152 -9.44 3.42 -5.31
C THR A 152 -8.45 2.43 -5.94
N LEU A 153 -8.92 1.26 -6.35
CA LEU A 153 -8.13 0.24 -7.04
C LEU A 153 -7.58 0.75 -8.39
N PRO A 154 -8.39 1.37 -9.29
CA PRO A 154 -7.86 1.90 -10.55
C PRO A 154 -6.74 2.92 -10.35
N VAL A 155 -6.88 3.81 -9.36
CA VAL A 155 -5.86 4.81 -9.02
C VAL A 155 -4.58 4.14 -8.52
N THR A 156 -4.69 3.10 -7.70
CA THR A 156 -3.54 2.33 -7.22
C THR A 156 -2.81 1.63 -8.36
N VAL A 157 -3.55 0.97 -9.27
CA VAL A 157 -2.99 0.30 -10.45
C VAL A 157 -2.34 1.30 -11.39
N LEU A 158 -2.98 2.44 -11.66
CA LEU A 158 -2.39 3.51 -12.47
C LEU A 158 -1.12 4.05 -11.83
N THR A 159 -1.10 4.22 -10.51
CA THR A 159 0.11 4.64 -9.79
C THR A 159 1.24 3.61 -9.96
N MET A 160 0.94 2.32 -9.82
CA MET A 160 1.92 1.24 -10.07
C MET A 160 2.46 1.31 -11.49
N TRP A 161 1.57 1.42 -12.47
CA TRP A 161 1.91 1.50 -13.88
C TRP A 161 2.80 2.70 -14.19
N ALA A 162 2.44 3.88 -13.68
CA ALA A 162 3.24 5.09 -13.87
C ALA A 162 4.67 4.95 -13.32
N ARG A 163 4.85 4.29 -12.15
CA ARG A 163 6.21 4.04 -11.61
C ARG A 163 7.08 3.18 -12.53
N LEU A 164 6.47 2.26 -13.28
CA LEU A 164 7.15 1.43 -14.27
C LEU A 164 7.49 2.23 -15.52
N MET A 165 6.52 2.99 -16.05
CA MET A 165 6.69 3.80 -17.26
C MET A 165 7.72 4.94 -17.09
N GLU A 166 7.87 5.45 -15.88
CA GLU A 166 8.92 6.41 -15.52
C GLU A 166 10.30 5.77 -15.32
N ASN A 167 10.43 4.45 -15.53
CA ASN A 167 11.64 3.67 -15.24
C ASN A 167 12.13 3.89 -13.80
N ALA A 168 11.22 4.25 -12.90
CA ALA A 168 11.57 4.70 -11.57
C ALA A 168 11.65 3.54 -10.58
N HIS A 169 10.95 2.44 -10.88
CA HIS A 169 10.93 1.21 -10.10
C HIS A 169 10.82 -0.03 -11.00
N THR A 170 11.36 -1.15 -10.54
CA THR A 170 11.15 -2.47 -11.16
C THR A 170 9.77 -3.03 -10.83
N ASN A 171 9.30 -4.04 -11.60
CA ASN A 171 8.04 -4.76 -11.33
C ASN A 171 7.98 -5.33 -9.92
N SER A 172 9.08 -5.93 -9.47
CA SER A 172 9.25 -6.45 -8.12
C SER A 172 9.09 -5.37 -7.05
N ALA A 173 9.66 -4.18 -7.26
CA ALA A 173 9.60 -3.07 -6.31
C ALA A 173 8.18 -2.47 -6.18
N VAL A 174 7.42 -2.37 -7.28
CA VAL A 174 6.02 -1.92 -7.20
C VAL A 174 5.12 -2.98 -6.54
N ILE A 175 5.32 -4.28 -6.81
CA ILE A 175 4.58 -5.36 -6.15
C ILE A 175 4.86 -5.37 -4.65
N ALA A 176 6.14 -5.32 -4.24
CA ALA A 176 6.52 -5.28 -2.83
C ALA A 176 5.90 -4.07 -2.12
N GLY A 177 5.97 -2.88 -2.73
CA GLY A 177 5.33 -1.67 -2.19
C GLY A 177 3.83 -1.84 -2.01
N GLY A 178 3.13 -2.35 -3.03
CA GLY A 178 1.69 -2.57 -2.99
C GLY A 178 1.27 -3.52 -1.87
N LEU A 179 1.96 -4.65 -1.72
CA LEU A 179 1.72 -5.62 -0.66
C LEU A 179 2.00 -5.06 0.74
N ILE A 180 3.06 -4.26 0.91
CA ILE A 180 3.37 -3.59 2.18
C ILE A 180 2.22 -2.67 2.59
N GLY A 181 1.67 -1.85 1.67
CA GLY A 181 0.54 -0.98 1.96
C GLY A 181 -0.72 -1.75 2.40
N LEU A 182 -1.03 -2.86 1.72
CA LEU A 182 -2.14 -3.74 2.11
C LEU A 182 -1.90 -4.40 3.46
N LEU A 183 -0.70 -4.91 3.72
CA LEU A 183 -0.36 -5.58 4.97
C LEU A 183 -0.48 -4.63 6.17
N VAL A 184 0.08 -3.43 6.06
CA VAL A 184 0.01 -2.42 7.13
C VAL A 184 -1.44 -2.09 7.48
N THR A 185 -2.29 -1.88 6.48
CA THR A 185 -3.72 -1.62 6.74
C THR A 185 -4.46 -2.85 7.27
N ALA A 186 -4.07 -4.06 6.83
CA ALA A 186 -4.60 -5.30 7.38
C ALA A 186 -4.31 -5.46 8.88
N LEU A 187 -3.16 -4.94 9.34
CA LEU A 187 -2.71 -5.03 10.73
C LEU A 187 -3.27 -3.93 11.65
N PHE A 188 -3.53 -2.72 11.12
CA PHE A 188 -3.88 -1.56 11.96
C PHE A 188 -5.29 -0.98 11.70
N VAL A 189 -6.02 -1.46 10.70
CA VAL A 189 -7.33 -0.90 10.32
C VAL A 189 -8.44 -1.93 10.48
N THR A 190 -9.53 -1.48 11.12
CA THR A 190 -10.75 -2.27 11.35
C THR A 190 -11.98 -1.62 10.74
N ARG A 191 -13.00 -2.40 10.39
CA ARG A 191 -14.29 -1.90 9.88
C ARG A 191 -14.93 -0.87 10.82
N ARG A 192 -15.55 0.16 10.23
CA ARG A 192 -16.40 1.12 10.95
C ARG A 192 -17.63 0.41 11.47
N LYS A 193 -17.87 0.53 12.77
CA LYS A 193 -19.16 0.17 13.37
C LYS A 193 -20.12 1.32 13.06
N VAL A 194 -21.11 1.08 12.23
CA VAL A 194 -22.25 1.98 12.08
C VAL A 194 -23.23 1.57 13.18
N SER A 195 -23.57 2.50 14.08
CA SER A 195 -24.61 2.25 15.08
C SER A 195 -25.93 2.05 14.33
N SER A 196 -26.52 0.87 14.46
CA SER A 196 -27.88 0.57 13.99
C SER A 196 -28.89 1.27 14.88
N THR A 197 -29.06 2.57 14.70
CA THR A 197 -30.18 3.29 15.29
C THR A 197 -31.39 3.07 14.39
N GLY A 198 -32.26 2.11 14.74
CA GLY A 198 -33.61 2.02 14.20
C GLY A 198 -34.03 0.78 13.40
N SER A 199 -33.81 -0.44 13.89
CA SER A 199 -34.66 -1.58 13.48
C SER A 199 -35.39 -2.14 14.70
N ASN A 200 -36.53 -1.53 15.03
CA ASN A 200 -37.56 -2.21 15.82
C ASN A 200 -38.19 -3.29 14.93
N THR A 201 -37.50 -4.43 14.79
CA THR A 201 -38.15 -5.68 14.39
C THR A 201 -38.45 -6.44 15.67
N PRO A 202 -39.73 -6.64 16.05
CA PRO A 202 -40.03 -7.52 17.17
C PRO A 202 -39.53 -8.94 16.86
N PRO A 203 -39.18 -9.74 17.89
CA PRO A 203 -38.72 -11.11 17.67
C PRO A 203 -39.86 -11.90 17.02
N THR A 204 -39.64 -12.36 15.78
CA THR A 204 -40.46 -13.42 15.22
C THR A 204 -40.15 -14.69 15.98
N ALA A 205 -41.06 -15.07 16.88
CA ALA A 205 -41.19 -16.43 17.35
C ALA A 205 -41.62 -17.31 16.17
N CYS A 206 -40.83 -18.35 15.90
CA CYS A 206 -41.19 -19.66 15.35
C CYS A 206 -39.96 -20.56 15.44
#